data_AF-A0A2M8A6Z6-F1
#
_entry.id   AF-A0A2M8A6Z6-F1
#
_cell.length_a   1.000
_cell.length_b   1.000
_cell.length_c   1.000
_cell.angle_alpha   90.00
_cell.angle_beta   90.00
_cell.angle_gamma   90.00
#
_symmetry.space_group_name_H-M   'P 1'
#
loop_
_entity.id
_entity.type
_entity.pdbx_description
1 polymer ?
#
loop_
_entity_poly.entity_id
_entity_poly.type
_entity_poly.pdbx_seq_one_letter_code
_entity_poly.pdbx_strand_id
1 'polypeptide(L)' 'NQVLIFLLAVGFCGGFTTFSGFAFENMQFLISKNFFPFFLYTFLTFFFCISSVYGGILTSKLF' A
#
# COMPACT_ATOMS: atom_id res chain seq x y z
N ASN A 1 16.57 1.08 20.69
CA ASN A 1 16.32 0.52 19.34
C ASN A 1 14.86 0.60 18.86
N GLN A 2 13.86 0.60 19.75
CA GLN A 2 12.42 0.66 19.36
C GLN A 2 12.03 1.96 18.63
N VAL A 3 12.65 3.09 18.99
CA VAL A 3 12.38 4.41 18.40
C VAL A 3 12.71 4.47 16.90
N LEU A 4 13.75 3.75 16.45
CA LEU A 4 14.15 3.73 15.04
C LEU A 4 13.09 3.05 14.16
N ILE A 5 12.48 1.97 14.67
CA ILE A 5 11.41 1.23 14.00
C ILE A 5 10.16 2.09 13.89
N PHE A 6 9.80 2.82 14.95
CA PHE A 6 8.67 3.75 14.88
C PHE A 6 8.91 4.87 13.86
N LEU A 7 10.12 5.45 13.82
CA LEU A 7 10.42 6.52 12.87
C LEU A 7 10.47 6.03 11.42
N LEU A 8 11.09 4.88 11.14
CA LEU A 8 11.17 4.34 9.78
C LEU A 8 9.88 3.66 9.31
N ALA A 9 9.24 2.83 10.14
CA ALA A 9 8.08 2.05 9.72
C ALA A 9 6.78 2.86 9.85
N VAL A 10 6.55 3.52 10.99
CA VAL A 10 5.32 4.29 11.22
C VAL A 10 5.44 5.71 10.64
N GLY A 11 6.59 6.36 10.80
CA GLY A 11 6.84 7.70 10.26
C GLY A 11 7.08 7.71 8.74
N PHE A 12 8.20 7.13 8.29
CA PHE A 12 8.61 7.18 6.89
C PHE A 12 7.74 6.27 6.01
N CYS A 13 7.74 4.95 6.25
CA CYS A 13 6.98 4.00 5.44
C CYS A 13 5.47 4.26 5.50
N GLY A 14 4.94 4.57 6.69
CA GLY A 14 3.55 5.00 6.88
C GLY A 14 3.19 6.31 6.18
N GLY A 15 4.13 7.25 6.04
CA GLY A 15 3.92 8.50 5.30
C GLY A 15 3.87 8.31 3.77
N PHE A 16 4.55 7.30 3.24
CA PHE A 16 4.50 6.97 1.80
C PHE A 16 3.27 6.14 1.42
N THR A 17 2.67 5.38 2.36
CA THR A 17 1.49 4.56 2.11
C THR A 17 0.23 5.21 2.70
N THR A 18 -0.63 5.81 1.87
CA THR A 18 -1.87 6.46 2.33
C THR A 18 -3.12 5.62 2.03
N PHE A 19 -3.70 5.00 3.07
CA PHE A 19 -4.96 4.26 2.92
C PHE A 19 -6.15 5.19 2.62
N SER A 20 -6.10 6.45 3.09
CA SER A 20 -7.17 7.43 2.86
C SER A 20 -7.23 7.88 1.40
N GLY A 21 -6.09 8.07 0.73
CA GLY A 21 -6.05 8.37 -0.71
C GLY A 21 -6.61 7.23 -1.55
N PHE A 22 -6.22 5.99 -1.23
CA PHE A 22 -6.79 4.80 -1.84
C PHE A 22 -8.32 4.72 -1.66
N ALA A 23 -8.82 4.96 -0.45
CA ALA A 23 -10.26 4.94 -0.18
C ALA A 23 -11.02 6.03 -0.94
N PHE A 24 -10.46 7.24 -1.08
CA PHE A 24 -11.06 8.34 -1.83
C PHE A 24 -11.19 8.03 -3.32
N GLU A 25 -10.15 7.52 -3.96
CA GLU A 25 -10.20 7.16 -5.39
C GLU A 25 -11.19 6.02 -5.66
N ASN A 26 -11.21 5.01 -4.79
CA ASN A 26 -12.18 3.92 -4.86
C ASN A 26 -13.62 4.41 -4.68
N MET A 27 -13.86 5.34 -3.75
CA MET A 27 -15.15 6.03 -3.60
C MET A 27 -15.54 6.78 -4.88
N GLN A 28 -14.60 7.47 -5.53
CA GLN A 28 -14.86 8.19 -6.77
C GLN A 28 -15.26 7.24 -7.92
N PHE A 29 -14.64 6.06 -8.00
CA PHE A 29 -15.04 5.02 -8.96
C PHE A 29 -16.44 4.45 -8.69
N LEU A 30 -16.78 4.24 -7.40
CA LEU A 30 -18.11 3.82 -6.96
C LEU A 30 -19.20 4.85 -7.32
N ILE A 31 -18.94 6.14 -7.06
CA ILE A 31 -19.85 7.24 -7.41
C ILE A 31 -20.02 7.34 -8.93
N SER A 32 -18.95 7.12 -9.69
CA SER A 32 -18.97 7.12 -11.16
C SER A 32 -19.62 5.88 -11.79
N LYS A 33 -20.19 4.96 -10.98
CA LYS A 33 -20.76 3.65 -11.40
C LYS A 33 -19.80 2.76 -12.21
N ASN A 34 -18.50 3.01 -12.11
CA ASN A 34 -17.48 2.30 -12.86
C ASN A 34 -16.82 1.23 -11.97
N PHE A 35 -17.48 0.08 -11.88
CA PHE A 35 -17.06 -1.03 -11.00
C PHE A 35 -15.82 -1.78 -11.52
N PHE A 36 -15.64 -1.86 -12.84
CA PHE A 36 -14.50 -2.55 -13.45
C PHE A 36 -13.14 -1.94 -13.05
N PRO A 37 -12.89 -0.62 -13.20
CA PRO A 37 -11.64 -0.01 -12.74
C PRO A 37 -11.50 -0.02 -11.21
N PHE A 38 -12.59 0.05 -10.45
CA PHE A 38 -12.58 -0.09 -8.98
C PHE A 38 -11.98 -1.44 -8.54
N PHE A 39 -12.49 -2.54 -9.11
CA PHE A 39 -11.98 -3.88 -8.76
C PHE A 39 -10.53 -4.05 -9.19
N LEU A 40 -10.17 -3.63 -10.41
CA LEU A 40 -8.79 -3.71 -10.89
C LEU A 40 -7.84 -2.91 -10.01
N TYR A 41 -8.16 -1.65 -9.72
CA TYR A 41 -7.31 -0.78 -8.90
C TYR A 41 -7.11 -1.34 -7.49
N THR A 42 -8.18 -1.84 -6.87
CA THR A 42 -8.12 -2.51 -5.55
C THR A 42 -7.24 -3.74 -5.57
N PHE A 43 -7.44 -4.65 -6.54
CA PHE A 43 -6.67 -5.90 -6.61
C PHE A 43 -5.19 -5.64 -6.95
N LEU A 44 -4.91 -4.78 -7.93
CA LEU A 44 -3.53 -4.45 -8.30
C LEU A 44 -2.78 -3.82 -7.14
N THR A 45 -3.38 -2.86 -6.44
CA THR A 45 -2.69 -2.21 -5.30
C THR A 45 -2.38 -3.22 -4.21
N PHE A 46 -3.33 -4.08 -3.85
CA PHE A 46 -3.12 -5.12 -2.83
C PHE A 46 -2.00 -6.08 -3.23
N PHE A 47 -2.01 -6.52 -4.49
CA PHE A 47 -1.01 -7.43 -5.01
C PHE A 47 0.38 -6.79 -5.00
N PHE A 48 0.48 -5.53 -5.42
CA PHE A 48 1.75 -4.79 -5.43
C PHE A 48 2.30 -4.55 -4.02
N CYS A 49 1.43 -4.21 -3.06
CA CYS A 49 1.82 -4.05 -1.66
C CYS A 49 2.42 -5.34 -1.09
N ILE A 50 1.73 -6.47 -1.25
CA ILE A 50 2.20 -7.77 -0.73
C ILE A 50 3.50 -8.20 -1.42
N SER A 51 3.58 -8.01 -2.74
CA SER A 51 4.77 -8.36 -3.52
C SER A 51 5.98 -7.50 -3.13
N SER A 52 5.78 -6.21 -2.88
CA SER A 52 6.83 -5.30 -2.41
C SER A 52 7.35 -5.66 -1.02
N VAL A 53 6.45 -5.99 -0.08
CA VAL A 53 6.84 -6.46 1.27
C VAL A 53 7.63 -7.77 1.18
N TYR A 54 7.16 -8.71 0.36
CA TYR A 54 7.85 -9.99 0.14
C TYR A 54 9.25 -9.78 -0.46
N GLY A 55 9.39 -8.92 -1.46
CA GLY A 55 10.68 -8.57 -2.05
C GLY A 55 11.64 -7.91 -1.07
N GLY A 56 11.13 -7.03 -0.19
CA GLY A 56 11.92 -6.42 0.88
C GLY A 56 12.46 -7.45 1.87
N ILE A 57 11.62 -8.41 2.29
CA ILE A 57 12.02 -9.49 3.19
C ILE A 57 13.03 -10.42 2.52
N LEU A 58 12.83 -10.77 1.25
CA LEU A 58 13.75 -11.64 0.50
C LEU A 58 15.13 -10.98 0.35
N THR A 59 15.17 -9.69 0.03
CA THR A 59 16.42 -8.91 -0.09
C THR A 59 17.14 -8.82 1.25
N SER A 60 16.41 -8.59 2.35
CA SER A 60 16.97 -8.58 3.71
C SER A 60 17.45 -9.96 4.19
N LYS A 61 17.06 -11.04 3.53
CA LYS A 61 17.55 -12.40 3.81
C LYS A 61 18.74 -12.80 2.92
N LEU A 62 18.88 -12.16 1.77
CA LEU A 62 19.96 -12.38 0.81
C LEU A 62 21.24 -11.62 1.16
N PHE A 63 21.12 -10.53 1.92
CA PHE A 63 22.22 -9.72 2.45
C PHE A 63 22.37 -9.95 3.96
#